data_AF-A0A4V1UGZ1-F1
#
_entry.id   AF-A0A4V1UGZ1-F1
#
_cell.length_a   1.000
_cell.length_b   1.000
_cell.length_c   1.000
_cell.angle_alpha   90.00
_cell.angle_beta   90.00
_cell.angle_gamma   90.00
#
_symmetry.space_group_name_H-M   'P 1'
#
loop_
_entity.id
_entity.type
_entity.pdbx_description
1 polymer ?
#
loop_
_entity_poly.entity_id
_entity_poly.type
_entity_poly.pdbx_seq_one_letter_code
_entity_poly.pdbx_strand_id
1 'polypeptide(L)' 'EKLTWLDGLMSGRTWLAGDRFTLADIMLFCFLQFGTQVGQPLNPDNKNIAAWFDRVTARAAEKTPA' A
#
# COMPACT_ATOMS: atom_id res chain seq x y z
N GLU A 1 -3.57 -11.04 9.85
CA GLU A 1 -4.98 -11.39 9.58
C GLU A 1 -5.72 -10.35 8.74
N LYS A 2 -6.03 -9.14 9.24
CA LYS A 2 -6.76 -8.12 8.45
C LYS A 2 -6.06 -7.70 7.15
N LEU A 3 -4.74 -7.47 7.19
CA LEU A 3 -3.97 -7.16 5.98
C LEU A 3 -3.91 -8.35 5.02
N THR A 4 -3.79 -9.56 5.52
CA THR A 4 -3.78 -10.78 4.67
C THR A 4 -5.15 -11.00 4.01
N TRP A 5 -6.24 -10.70 4.70
CA TRP A 5 -7.58 -10.69 4.09
C TRP A 5 -7.71 -9.61 3.00
N LEU A 6 -7.23 -8.40 3.28
CA LEU A 6 -7.22 -7.31 2.32
C LEU A 6 -6.37 -7.64 1.09
N ASP A 7 -5.22 -8.29 1.28
CA ASP A 7 -4.33 -8.73 0.20
C ASP A 7 -5.07 -9.61 -0.82
N GLY A 8 -5.90 -10.55 -0.35
CA GLY A 8 -6.75 -11.36 -1.21
C GLY A 8 -7.77 -10.54 -2.00
N LEU A 9 -8.36 -9.51 -1.38
CA LEU A 9 -9.33 -8.62 -2.06
C LEU A 9 -8.70 -7.68 -3.09
N MET A 10 -7.40 -7.42 -2.97
CA MET A 10 -6.64 -6.59 -3.91
C MET A 10 -6.21 -7.34 -5.16
N SER A 11 -6.43 -8.66 -5.22
CA SER A 11 -6.13 -9.47 -6.40
C SER A 11 -6.82 -8.91 -7.66
N GLY A 12 -6.04 -8.69 -8.72
CA GLY A 12 -6.51 -8.15 -9.99
C GLY A 12 -6.89 -6.66 -9.96
N ARG A 13 -6.63 -5.94 -8.87
CA ARG A 13 -6.92 -4.50 -8.73
C ARG A 13 -5.63 -3.70 -8.70
N THR A 14 -5.66 -2.52 -9.33
CA THR A 14 -4.51 -1.59 -9.33
C THR A 14 -4.43 -0.80 -8.02
N TRP A 15 -5.59 -0.37 -7.52
CA TRP A 15 -5.78 0.43 -6.31
C TRP A 15 -6.85 -0.20 -5.43
N LEU A 16 -6.99 0.27 -4.19
CA LEU A 16 -8.00 -0.25 -3.26
C LEU A 16 -9.42 -0.14 -3.81
N ALA A 17 -9.70 0.94 -4.53
CA ALA A 17 -10.99 1.22 -5.17
C ALA A 17 -11.02 0.80 -6.66
N GLY A 18 -10.29 -0.26 -7.04
CA GLY A 18 -10.22 -0.77 -8.42
C GLY A 18 -9.21 0.02 -9.24
N ASP A 19 -9.69 0.76 -10.24
CA ASP A 19 -8.84 1.47 -11.21
C ASP A 19 -8.57 2.94 -10.84
N ARG A 20 -9.16 3.43 -9.75
CA ARG A 20 -8.96 4.80 -9.27
C ARG A 20 -8.11 4.84 -8.01
N PHE A 21 -7.09 5.71 -8.03
CA PHE A 21 -6.36 6.10 -6.84
C PHE A 21 -7.22 7.04 -6.00
N THR A 22 -7.44 6.70 -4.73
CA THR A 22 -8.38 7.41 -3.86
C THR A 22 -7.78 7.73 -2.49
N LEU A 23 -8.56 8.42 -1.64
CA LEU A 23 -8.21 8.65 -0.24
C LEU A 23 -7.91 7.34 0.52
N ALA A 24 -8.55 6.22 0.14
CA ALA A 24 -8.28 4.92 0.76
C ALA A 24 -6.81 4.51 0.58
N ASP A 25 -6.24 4.75 -0.60
CA ASP A 25 -4.85 4.41 -0.91
C ASP A 25 -3.88 5.28 -0.10
N ILE A 26 -4.16 6.58 -0.05
CA ILE A 26 -3.35 7.53 0.73
C ILE A 26 -3.36 7.14 2.21
N MET A 27 -4.54 6.86 2.77
CA MET A 27 -4.70 6.56 4.19
C MET A 27 -4.03 5.23 4.56
N LEU A 28 -4.23 4.18 3.75
CA LEU A 28 -3.56 2.91 3.97
C LEU A 28 -2.04 3.07 3.88
N PHE A 29 -1.54 3.86 2.93
CA PHE A 29 -0.11 4.05 2.73
C PHE A 29 0.53 4.72 3.95
N CYS A 30 -0.08 5.79 4.45
CA CYS A 30 0.39 6.46 5.67
C CYS A 30 0.44 5.50 6.86
N PHE A 31 -0.56 4.64 7.05
CA PHE A 31 -0.56 3.67 8.15
C PHE A 31 0.53 2.62 8.02
N LEU A 32 0.71 2.05 6.83
CA LEU A 32 1.73 1.03 6.61
C LEU A 32 3.15 1.62 6.70
N GLN A 33 3.37 2.80 6.12
CA GLN A 33 4.66 3.49 6.20
C GLN A 33 4.99 3.93 7.63
N PHE A 34 4.00 4.38 8.41
CA PHE A 34 4.22 4.65 9.82
C PHE A 34 4.55 3.36 10.59
N GLY A 35 3.83 2.26 10.31
CA GLY A 35 4.10 0.94 10.86
C GLY A 35 5.56 0.51 10.70
N THR A 36 6.11 0.64 9.50
CA THR A 36 7.52 0.29 9.24
C THR A 36 8.49 1.15 10.05
N GLN A 37 8.21 2.44 10.22
CA GLN A 37 9.03 3.36 11.04
C GLN A 37 9.03 3.01 12.53
N VAL A 38 7.94 2.44 13.05
CA VAL A 38 7.83 2.01 14.45
C VAL A 38 8.16 0.52 14.67
N GLY A 39 8.81 -0.12 13.69
CA GLY A 39 9.29 -1.50 13.81
C GLY A 39 8.24 -2.58 13.53
N GLN A 40 7.16 -2.25 12.80
CA GLN A 40 6.17 -3.21 12.30
C GLN A 40 6.35 -3.40 10.79
N PRO A 41 7.19 -4.34 10.35
CA PRO A 41 7.45 -4.55 8.93
C PRO A 41 6.21 -5.12 8.21
N LEU A 42 6.12 -4.86 6.90
CA LEU A 42 5.14 -5.52 6.05
C LEU A 42 5.38 -7.02 6.02
N ASN A 43 4.31 -7.81 6.04
CA ASN A 43 4.42 -9.24 5.77
C ASN A 43 4.74 -9.46 4.27
N PRO A 44 5.89 -10.05 3.90
CA PRO A 44 6.26 -10.28 2.51
C PRO A 44 5.33 -11.25 1.76
N ASP A 45 4.56 -12.08 2.48
CA ASP A 45 3.60 -13.01 1.85
C ASP A 45 2.36 -12.29 1.29
N ASN A 46 2.08 -11.06 1.75
CA ASN A 46 0.99 -10.25 1.21
C ASN A 46 1.45 -9.55 -0.08
N LYS A 47 1.52 -10.34 -1.17
CA LYS A 47 2.12 -9.92 -2.45
C LYS A 47 1.40 -8.74 -3.11
N ASN A 48 0.08 -8.68 -3.02
CA ASN A 48 -0.70 -7.59 -3.62
C ASN A 48 -0.49 -6.29 -2.85
N ILE A 49 -0.46 -6.37 -1.51
CA ILE A 49 -0.15 -5.21 -0.66
C ILE A 49 1.28 -4.74 -0.87
N ALA A 50 2.26 -5.64 -0.95
CA ALA A 50 3.65 -5.26 -1.23
C ALA A 50 3.78 -4.53 -2.58
N ALA A 51 3.23 -5.12 -3.65
CA ALA A 51 3.26 -4.50 -4.98
C ALA A 51 2.50 -3.16 -5.03
N TRP A 52 1.39 -3.03 -4.29
CA TRP A 52 0.67 -1.77 -4.17
C TRP A 52 1.47 -0.73 -3.36
N PHE A 53 2.14 -1.13 -2.28
CA PHE A 53 2.92 -0.25 -1.43
C PHE A 53 4.10 0.36 -2.19
N ASP A 54 4.81 -0.44 -2.98
CA ASP A 54 5.89 0.02 -3.86
C ASP A 54 5.37 1.02 -4.89
N ARG A 55 4.21 0.76 -5.48
CA ARG A 55 3.56 1.65 -6.45
C ARG A 55 3.21 3.01 -5.84
N VAL A 56 2.63 3.04 -4.63
CA VAL A 56 2.30 4.30 -3.96
C VAL A 56 3.57 5.04 -3.53
N THR A 57 4.61 4.32 -3.09
CA THR A 57 5.92 4.90 -2.73
C THR A 57 6.56 5.60 -3.93
N ALA A 58 6.64 4.93 -5.07
CA ALA A 58 7.16 5.52 -6.31
C ALA A 58 6.37 6.78 -6.70
N ARG A 59 5.04 6.71 -6.60
CA ARG A 59 4.15 7.85 -6.89
C ARG A 59 4.39 9.04 -5.95
N ALA A 60 4.63 8.79 -4.67
CA ALA A 60 4.91 9.85 -3.69
C ALA A 60 6.28 10.49 -3.96
N ALA A 61 7.29 9.67 -4.32
CA ALA A 61 8.63 10.14 -4.63
C ALA A 61 8.68 11.07 -5.86
N GLU A 62 7.88 10.82 -6.90
CA GLU A 62 7.75 11.73 -8.06
C GLU A 62 7.35 13.17 -7.66
N LYS A 63 6.69 13.34 -6.51
CA LYS A 63 6.15 14.62 -6.06
C LYS A 63 7.04 15.35 -5.06
N THR A 64 8.13 14.74 -4.60
CA THR A 64 9.11 15.39 -3.73
C THR A 64 10.19 16.01 -4.61
N PRO A 65 10.24 17.35 -4.78
CA PRO A 65 11.38 17.99 -5.43
C PRO A 65 12.65 17.72 -4.59
N ALA A 66 13.75 17.45 -5.29
CA ALA A 66 15.07 17.21 -4.70
C ALA A 66 15.54 18.36 -3.80
#